data_AF-A0AAJ0I562-F1
#
_entry.id   AF-A0AAJ0I562-F1
#
_cell.length_a   1.000
_cell.length_b   1.000
_cell.length_c   1.000
_cell.angle_alpha   90.00
_cell.angle_beta   90.00
_cell.angle_gamma   90.00
#
_symmetry.space_group_name_H-M   'P 1'
#
loop_
_entity.id
_entity.type
_entity.pdbx_description
1 polymer ?
#
loop_
_entity_poly.entity_id
_entity_poly.type
_entity_poly.pdbx_seq_one_letter_code
_entity_poly.pdbx_strand_id
1 'polypeptide(L)'
;MCTIFRWLKELHVKSVMKVTVMDEGKLSHSDEAIERCMGGLDVKIWNWRRVDLCIDVIANSAPNVTDVTLYSSGNNAVFVGWSSIGGLPKLKKLRKVRIFVKDSLETPTKLQEYQKRFKQELLGHRPDLKLYWPTQDRSVFQGSSSVKTSGEPKWIKTMKQFAEFLRSTKPKPPVTPVKIAIIDDGIDSTQKIFTERIQTGESFYAAGSRWKGAYYVPTGSHGTLMAQLICAVCPETVAKLYIAQLEPVPRSDGRRGFTPQSAIEAIEWAVSRSVDIISMSWSIDLDPGSSDINRLKSALDKARAQNIVMFCSSIDEGPVGDDNTYPGKEGSCIKIGASTGDGSRLSWVSAKSSDFLLPGDESVHFSLQENGQSISASRRAGYGSEVPPGGSSISTALAAGLAGVVMFCDRLIHSSNDGTLVGSNYFENPAAMKRAFTIMAAKSDDKNFPRVWRFIPSHWENPLPPDEANSRGCKAEKRELKWNEDAYPEDTEETKKQLMKFLNKLKSDDKDE
;
A
#
# COMPACT_ATOMS: atom_id res chain seq x y z
N MET A 1 17.90 17.58 -12.24
CA MET A 1 17.55 16.71 -13.39
C MET A 1 18.73 16.43 -14.31
N CYS A 2 19.13 17.34 -15.22
CA CYS A 2 20.11 17.05 -16.30
C CYS A 2 21.44 16.41 -15.86
N THR A 3 21.88 16.58 -14.61
CA THR A 3 23.06 15.90 -14.06
C THR A 3 23.01 14.38 -14.24
N ILE A 4 21.87 13.73 -13.99
CA ILE A 4 21.72 12.26 -14.13
C ILE A 4 21.82 11.85 -15.60
N PHE A 5 21.12 12.56 -16.50
CA PHE A 5 21.18 12.26 -17.93
C PHE A 5 22.52 12.62 -18.57
N ARG A 6 23.30 13.54 -17.97
CA ARG A 6 24.69 13.80 -18.36
C ARG A 6 25.61 12.66 -17.92
N TRP A 7 25.49 12.22 -16.66
CA TRP A 7 26.23 11.07 -16.11
C TRP A 7 25.97 9.77 -16.90
N LEU A 8 24.74 9.51 -17.33
CA LEU A 8 24.45 8.39 -18.24
C LEU A 8 25.19 8.49 -19.58
N LYS A 9 25.35 9.71 -20.14
CA LYS A 9 26.09 9.95 -21.39
C LYS A 9 27.60 9.85 -21.17
N GLU A 10 28.11 10.27 -20.02
CA GLU A 10 29.49 10.08 -19.57
C GLU A 10 29.82 8.59 -19.41
N LEU A 11 28.87 7.78 -18.91
CA LEU A 11 28.91 6.31 -18.91
C LEU A 11 28.59 5.67 -20.28
N HIS A 12 28.58 6.46 -21.37
CA HIS A 12 28.38 6.00 -22.75
C HIS A 12 27.06 5.24 -23.00
N VAL A 13 26.03 5.43 -22.16
CA VAL A 13 24.71 4.80 -22.31
C VAL A 13 24.00 5.39 -23.53
N LYS A 14 23.72 4.55 -24.54
CA LYS A 14 23.09 4.97 -25.81
C LYS A 14 21.57 4.76 -25.88
N SER A 15 21.02 3.81 -25.12
CA SER A 15 19.58 3.50 -25.12
C SER A 15 19.06 3.32 -23.70
N VAL A 16 17.82 3.74 -23.47
CA VAL A 16 17.13 3.73 -22.17
C VAL A 16 15.81 2.99 -22.33
N MET A 17 15.70 1.80 -21.73
CA MET A 17 14.50 0.96 -21.85
C MET A 17 13.24 1.66 -21.31
N LYS A 18 13.35 2.34 -20.16
CA LYS A 18 12.27 3.11 -19.55
C LYS A 18 12.83 4.34 -18.85
N VAL A 19 12.27 5.50 -19.13
CA VAL A 19 12.44 6.70 -18.30
C VAL A 19 11.18 6.88 -17.46
N THR A 20 11.34 7.20 -16.18
CA THR A 20 10.24 7.66 -15.31
C THR A 20 10.71 8.86 -14.53
N VAL A 21 9.97 9.96 -14.64
CA VAL A 21 10.31 11.24 -14.04
C VAL A 21 9.07 11.81 -13.38
N MET A 22 9.19 12.21 -12.12
CA MET A 22 8.17 12.94 -11.37
C MET A 22 8.36 14.44 -11.67
N ASP A 23 7.37 15.06 -12.31
CA ASP A 23 7.44 16.47 -12.76
C ASP A 23 6.10 17.21 -12.49
N GLU A 24 5.41 16.79 -11.42
CA GLU A 24 4.10 17.29 -10.99
C GLU A 24 4.21 18.45 -9.97
N GLY A 25 5.40 19.05 -9.83
CA GLY A 25 5.70 20.11 -8.86
C GLY A 25 5.19 21.49 -9.26
N LYS A 26 5.17 22.43 -8.30
CA LYS A 26 4.77 23.85 -8.51
C LYS A 26 5.62 24.58 -9.55
N LEU A 27 6.83 24.08 -9.82
CA LEU A 27 7.66 24.42 -10.97
C LEU A 27 8.03 23.11 -11.66
N SER A 28 7.36 22.79 -12.77
CA SER A 28 7.72 21.66 -13.64
C SER A 28 8.80 22.06 -14.64
N HIS A 29 9.48 21.08 -15.23
CA HIS A 29 10.62 21.35 -16.12
C HIS A 29 10.15 21.89 -17.48
N SER A 30 10.78 22.97 -17.94
CA SER A 30 10.47 23.58 -19.25
C SER A 30 10.80 22.62 -20.40
N ASP A 31 10.10 22.79 -21.52
CA ASP A 31 10.24 21.97 -22.75
C ASP A 31 11.72 21.86 -23.18
N GLU A 32 12.43 22.99 -23.26
CA GLU A 32 13.87 23.06 -23.55
C GLU A 32 14.71 22.25 -22.55
N ALA A 33 14.39 22.30 -21.25
CA ALA A 33 15.13 21.55 -20.23
C ALA A 33 14.92 20.04 -20.40
N ILE A 34 13.69 19.59 -20.72
CA ILE A 34 13.39 18.18 -21.00
C ILE A 34 14.19 17.72 -22.22
N GLU A 35 14.08 18.44 -23.35
CA GLU A 35 14.79 18.10 -24.59
C GLU A 35 16.31 18.08 -24.40
N ARG A 36 16.87 19.09 -23.74
CA ARG A 36 18.31 19.18 -23.46
C ARG A 36 18.81 18.07 -22.53
N CYS A 37 18.02 17.67 -21.54
CA CYS A 37 18.36 16.54 -20.68
C CYS A 37 18.34 15.23 -21.48
N MET A 38 17.30 14.98 -22.29
CA MET A 38 17.08 13.70 -22.96
C MET A 38 17.87 13.51 -24.27
N GLY A 39 18.17 14.60 -25.00
CA GLY A 39 18.78 14.57 -26.32
C GLY A 39 20.05 13.71 -26.40
N GLY A 40 20.06 12.76 -27.34
CA GLY A 40 21.14 11.77 -27.51
C GLY A 40 20.90 10.41 -26.84
N LEU A 41 19.78 10.20 -26.13
CA LEU A 41 19.41 8.90 -25.54
C LEU A 41 18.27 8.24 -26.33
N ASP A 42 18.45 6.99 -26.76
CA ASP A 42 17.43 6.22 -27.49
C ASP A 42 16.41 5.58 -26.52
N VAL A 43 15.42 6.36 -26.10
CA VAL A 43 14.37 5.96 -25.13
C VAL A 43 13.29 5.08 -25.78
N LYS A 44 12.85 4.01 -25.10
CA LYS A 44 11.74 3.14 -25.55
C LYS A 44 10.42 3.36 -24.84
N ILE A 45 10.41 3.42 -23.51
CA ILE A 45 9.20 3.66 -22.70
C ILE A 45 9.31 5.04 -22.03
N TRP A 46 8.39 5.94 -22.39
CA TRP A 46 8.30 7.30 -21.85
C TRP A 46 7.22 7.39 -20.77
N ASN A 47 7.61 7.84 -19.58
CA ASN A 47 6.71 8.08 -18.46
C ASN A 47 7.12 9.36 -17.72
N TRP A 48 6.92 10.50 -18.38
CA TRP A 48 7.22 11.81 -17.81
C TRP A 48 5.96 12.41 -17.19
N ARG A 49 5.94 12.56 -15.88
CA ARG A 49 4.77 13.02 -15.14
C ARG A 49 4.64 14.55 -15.15
N ARG A 50 4.48 15.14 -16.34
CA ARG A 50 4.15 16.56 -16.51
C ARG A 50 2.77 16.68 -17.15
N VAL A 51 1.90 17.48 -16.53
CA VAL A 51 0.52 17.68 -16.97
C VAL A 51 0.50 18.45 -18.30
N ASP A 52 -0.33 17.98 -19.24
CA ASP A 52 -0.56 18.57 -20.57
C ASP A 52 0.72 18.78 -21.42
N LEU A 53 1.72 17.92 -21.23
CA LEU A 53 2.99 17.95 -21.97
C LEU A 53 2.77 17.89 -23.50
N CYS A 54 3.45 18.78 -24.24
CA CYS A 54 3.39 18.79 -25.70
C CYS A 54 4.07 17.54 -26.30
N ILE A 55 3.48 16.95 -27.34
CA ILE A 55 4.04 15.76 -28.01
C ILE A 55 5.34 16.08 -28.75
N ASP A 56 5.57 17.33 -29.17
CA ASP A 56 6.82 17.74 -29.81
C ASP A 56 8.03 17.56 -28.88
N VAL A 57 7.88 17.85 -27.58
CA VAL A 57 8.92 17.57 -26.58
C VAL A 57 9.29 16.09 -26.56
N ILE A 58 8.30 15.20 -26.68
CA ILE A 58 8.50 13.75 -26.72
C ILE A 58 9.10 13.32 -28.07
N ALA A 59 8.71 13.93 -29.18
CA ALA A 59 9.25 13.65 -30.51
C ALA A 59 10.72 14.08 -30.63
N ASN A 60 11.10 15.22 -30.06
CA ASN A 60 12.45 15.74 -30.02
C ASN A 60 13.34 14.97 -29.01
N SER A 61 12.78 14.62 -27.84
CA SER A 61 13.50 13.89 -26.77
C SER A 61 13.65 12.39 -27.03
N ALA A 62 12.67 11.77 -27.68
CA ALA A 62 12.50 10.31 -27.76
C ALA A 62 11.82 9.85 -29.07
N PRO A 63 12.39 10.15 -30.26
CA PRO A 63 11.77 9.87 -31.56
C PRO A 63 11.51 8.37 -31.85
N ASN A 64 12.12 7.47 -31.08
CA ASN A 64 11.99 6.02 -31.20
C ASN A 64 11.04 5.37 -30.18
N VAL A 65 10.33 6.15 -29.38
CA VAL A 65 9.45 5.67 -28.29
C VAL A 65 8.37 4.69 -28.80
N THR A 66 8.14 3.61 -28.05
CA THR A 66 7.11 2.59 -28.32
C THR A 66 5.91 2.72 -27.40
N ASP A 67 6.14 3.16 -26.17
CA ASP A 67 5.14 3.30 -25.11
C ASP A 67 5.21 4.70 -24.54
N VAL A 68 4.12 5.46 -24.61
CA VAL A 68 4.00 6.77 -23.97
C VAL A 68 2.92 6.72 -22.88
N THR A 69 3.25 7.30 -21.74
CA THR A 69 2.31 7.60 -20.66
C THR A 69 2.17 9.12 -20.56
N LEU A 70 0.92 9.60 -20.66
CA LEU A 70 0.55 11.01 -20.61
C LEU A 70 -0.31 11.31 -19.39
N TYR A 71 -0.27 12.56 -18.95
CA TYR A 71 -1.01 13.11 -17.83
C TYR A 71 -1.71 14.38 -18.29
N SER A 72 -3.03 14.47 -18.17
CA SER A 72 -3.80 15.65 -18.62
C SER A 72 -4.67 16.25 -17.53
N SER A 73 -4.87 17.57 -17.60
CA SER A 73 -5.87 18.30 -16.81
C SER A 73 -7.33 18.02 -17.21
N GLY A 74 -7.56 17.23 -18.27
CA GLY A 74 -8.89 17.05 -18.88
C GLY A 74 -9.25 18.11 -19.92
N ASN A 75 -8.38 19.10 -20.14
CA ASN A 75 -8.56 20.16 -21.13
C ASN A 75 -8.69 19.60 -22.56
N ASN A 76 -9.86 19.78 -23.18
CA ASN A 76 -10.14 19.30 -24.53
C ASN A 76 -9.20 19.85 -25.61
N ALA A 77 -8.64 21.05 -25.46
CA ALA A 77 -7.66 21.58 -26.42
C ALA A 77 -6.38 20.71 -26.47
N VAL A 78 -5.98 20.16 -25.32
CA VAL A 78 -4.81 19.28 -25.19
C VAL A 78 -5.11 17.92 -25.82
N PHE A 79 -6.30 17.36 -25.56
CA PHE A 79 -6.75 16.14 -26.23
C PHE A 79 -6.77 16.30 -27.77
N VAL A 80 -7.38 17.37 -28.28
CA VAL A 80 -7.42 17.66 -29.73
C VAL A 80 -6.01 17.77 -30.32
N GLY A 81 -5.11 18.51 -29.65
CA GLY A 81 -3.71 18.61 -30.08
C GLY A 81 -3.00 17.26 -30.13
N TRP A 82 -3.15 16.45 -29.08
CA TRP A 82 -2.56 15.11 -28.96
C TRP A 82 -3.11 14.08 -29.96
N SER A 83 -4.41 14.11 -30.30
CA SER A 83 -5.01 13.18 -31.27
C SER A 83 -4.82 13.61 -32.72
N SER A 84 -4.59 14.90 -32.98
CA SER A 84 -4.36 15.44 -34.33
C SER A 84 -3.17 14.76 -35.03
N ILE A 85 -3.13 14.85 -36.36
CA ILE A 85 -2.02 14.33 -37.18
C ILE A 85 -0.62 14.86 -36.78
N GLY A 86 -0.55 16.06 -36.17
CA GLY A 86 0.69 16.64 -35.65
C GLY A 86 1.11 16.12 -34.27
N GLY A 87 0.19 15.53 -33.51
CA GLY A 87 0.40 15.00 -32.16
C GLY A 87 0.96 13.57 -32.16
N LEU A 88 0.32 12.67 -31.42
CA LEU A 88 0.76 11.27 -31.25
C LEU A 88 1.02 10.49 -32.56
N PRO A 89 0.30 10.70 -33.68
CA PRO A 89 0.61 10.07 -34.97
C PRO A 89 2.04 10.32 -35.48
N LYS A 90 2.64 11.47 -35.13
CA LYS A 90 4.03 11.86 -35.46
C LYS A 90 5.07 10.86 -34.92
N LEU A 91 4.76 10.16 -33.83
CA LEU A 91 5.63 9.17 -33.19
C LEU A 91 5.56 7.82 -33.95
N LYS A 92 6.37 7.68 -35.01
CA LYS A 92 6.32 6.56 -35.96
C LYS A 92 6.53 5.16 -35.35
N LYS A 93 7.22 5.04 -34.21
CA LYS A 93 7.46 3.75 -33.52
C LYS A 93 6.51 3.48 -32.35
N LEU A 94 5.63 4.43 -32.03
CA LEU A 94 4.63 4.31 -30.97
C LEU A 94 3.68 3.15 -31.25
N ARG A 95 3.38 2.36 -30.22
CA ARG A 95 2.44 1.22 -30.24
C ARG A 95 1.42 1.27 -29.10
N LYS A 96 1.77 1.90 -27.97
CA LYS A 96 0.94 1.96 -26.78
C LYS A 96 0.89 3.36 -26.20
N VAL A 97 -0.33 3.81 -25.89
CA VAL A 97 -0.60 5.10 -25.24
C VAL A 97 -1.40 4.83 -23.97
N ARG A 98 -0.92 5.32 -22.83
CA ARG A 98 -1.68 5.41 -21.58
C ARG A 98 -1.98 6.87 -21.31
N ILE A 99 -3.21 7.23 -20.97
CA ILE A 99 -3.56 8.62 -20.60
C ILE A 99 -4.26 8.61 -19.25
N PHE A 100 -3.65 9.27 -18.28
CA PHE A 100 -4.25 9.59 -16.99
C PHE A 100 -4.85 10.99 -17.04
N VAL A 101 -6.08 11.15 -16.54
CA VAL A 101 -6.69 12.47 -16.33
C VAL A 101 -6.58 12.81 -14.84
N LYS A 102 -6.15 14.02 -14.52
CA LYS A 102 -5.92 14.49 -13.15
C LYS A 102 -6.63 15.82 -12.94
N ASP A 103 -7.41 15.91 -11.85
CA ASP A 103 -8.08 17.13 -11.37
C ASP A 103 -8.89 17.90 -12.46
N SER A 104 -9.61 17.14 -13.30
CA SER A 104 -10.50 17.67 -14.33
C SER A 104 -11.61 18.55 -13.76
N LEU A 105 -11.74 19.75 -14.31
CA LEU A 105 -12.86 20.67 -14.04
C LEU A 105 -14.14 20.28 -14.82
N GLU A 106 -14.01 19.45 -15.85
CA GLU A 106 -15.11 19.00 -16.69
C GLU A 106 -15.94 17.90 -16.03
N THR A 107 -17.25 17.87 -16.31
CA THR A 107 -18.15 16.83 -15.77
C THR A 107 -17.81 15.46 -16.35
N PRO A 108 -18.10 14.34 -15.65
CA PRO A 108 -17.79 12.99 -16.14
C PRO A 108 -18.35 12.72 -17.54
N THR A 109 -19.59 13.13 -17.81
CA THR A 109 -20.22 13.01 -19.14
C THR A 109 -19.46 13.80 -20.21
N LYS A 110 -18.98 15.02 -19.89
CA LYS A 110 -18.24 15.84 -20.84
C LYS A 110 -16.83 15.32 -21.10
N LEU A 111 -16.17 14.84 -20.05
CA LEU A 111 -14.87 14.16 -20.17
C LEU A 111 -14.99 12.87 -21.01
N GLN A 112 -16.06 12.09 -20.84
CA GLN A 112 -16.34 10.91 -21.68
C GLN A 112 -16.58 11.29 -23.15
N GLU A 113 -17.27 12.40 -23.46
CA GLU A 113 -17.36 12.92 -24.84
C GLU A 113 -15.96 13.23 -25.42
N TYR A 114 -15.10 13.91 -24.66
CA TYR A 114 -13.76 14.27 -25.11
C TYR A 114 -12.86 13.04 -25.31
N GLN A 115 -12.88 12.09 -24.38
CA GLN A 115 -12.18 10.79 -24.51
C GLN A 115 -12.66 10.00 -25.73
N LYS A 116 -13.97 10.01 -26.03
CA LYS A 116 -14.55 9.37 -27.21
C LYS A 116 -14.06 10.03 -28.50
N ARG A 117 -14.14 11.37 -28.59
CA ARG A 117 -13.64 12.13 -29.75
C ARG A 117 -12.15 11.92 -29.98
N PHE A 118 -11.34 12.04 -28.93
CA PHE A 118 -9.91 11.74 -28.95
C PHE A 118 -9.62 10.35 -29.50
N LYS A 119 -10.33 9.32 -29.02
CA LYS A 119 -10.15 7.94 -29.45
C LYS A 119 -10.53 7.74 -30.92
N GLN A 120 -11.61 8.38 -31.38
CA GLN A 120 -12.03 8.33 -32.78
C GLN A 120 -10.99 8.97 -33.71
N GLU A 121 -10.53 10.18 -33.37
CA GLU A 121 -9.53 10.93 -34.14
C GLU A 121 -8.17 10.18 -34.18
N LEU A 122 -7.62 9.81 -33.03
CA LEU A 122 -6.31 9.16 -32.94
C LEU A 122 -6.28 7.81 -33.67
N LEU A 123 -7.33 7.00 -33.54
CA LEU A 123 -7.40 5.69 -34.23
C LEU A 123 -7.77 5.82 -35.72
N GLY A 124 -8.33 6.96 -36.15
CA GLY A 124 -8.46 7.29 -37.56
C GLY A 124 -7.10 7.49 -38.24
N HIS A 125 -6.17 8.20 -37.57
CA HIS A 125 -4.80 8.39 -38.07
C HIS A 125 -3.88 7.18 -37.83
N ARG A 126 -4.10 6.43 -36.74
CA ARG A 126 -3.23 5.33 -36.28
C ARG A 126 -4.03 4.17 -35.67
N PRO A 127 -4.69 3.33 -36.49
CA PRO A 127 -5.50 2.22 -36.01
C PRO A 127 -4.69 1.09 -35.33
N ASP A 128 -3.37 1.10 -35.44
CA ASP A 128 -2.46 0.13 -34.81
C ASP A 128 -2.16 0.44 -33.33
N LEU A 129 -2.52 1.62 -32.83
CA LEU A 129 -2.24 2.05 -31.46
C LEU A 129 -3.15 1.42 -30.42
N LYS A 130 -2.55 0.81 -29.40
CA LYS A 130 -3.25 0.33 -28.21
C LYS A 130 -3.38 1.49 -27.20
N LEU A 131 -4.54 2.16 -27.24
CA LEU A 131 -4.91 3.24 -26.31
C LEU A 131 -5.53 2.67 -25.01
N TYR A 132 -5.06 3.16 -23.87
CA TYR A 132 -5.53 2.81 -22.53
C TYR A 132 -5.89 4.05 -21.74
N TRP A 133 -7.11 4.08 -21.20
CA TRP A 133 -7.57 5.04 -20.21
C TRP A 133 -7.79 4.29 -18.89
N PRO A 134 -6.88 4.40 -17.91
CA PRO A 134 -7.12 3.88 -16.56
C PRO A 134 -8.30 4.65 -15.95
N THR A 135 -9.38 3.94 -15.62
CA THR A 135 -10.66 4.57 -15.28
C THR A 135 -10.63 5.25 -13.91
N GLN A 136 -10.96 6.53 -13.90
CA GLN A 136 -11.66 7.16 -12.79
C GLN A 136 -13.15 7.08 -13.12
N ASP A 137 -13.88 6.13 -12.52
CA ASP A 137 -15.32 6.00 -12.76
C ASP A 137 -16.11 6.03 -11.45
N ARG A 138 -17.12 6.90 -11.42
CA ARG A 138 -18.04 7.11 -10.29
C ARG A 138 -19.48 6.84 -10.75
N SER A 139 -19.83 5.56 -10.94
CA SER A 139 -21.21 5.03 -11.15
C SER A 139 -21.92 5.50 -12.45
N VAL A 140 -22.99 4.88 -12.98
CA VAL A 140 -23.90 3.78 -12.56
C VAL A 140 -24.14 2.80 -13.74
N PHE A 141 -24.56 1.56 -13.44
CA PHE A 141 -25.11 0.54 -14.34
C PHE A 141 -25.99 1.02 -15.51
N GLN A 142 -25.80 0.43 -16.70
CA GLN A 142 -26.70 -0.57 -17.30
C GLN A 142 -26.13 -1.16 -18.61
N GLY A 143 -26.58 -2.36 -19.00
CA GLY A 143 -26.27 -2.98 -20.31
C GLY A 143 -25.27 -4.15 -20.25
N SER A 144 -25.72 -5.34 -20.66
CA SER A 144 -24.92 -6.58 -20.62
C SER A 144 -23.80 -6.62 -21.66
N SER A 145 -22.55 -6.75 -21.21
CA SER A 145 -21.45 -7.44 -21.93
C SER A 145 -20.28 -7.71 -20.99
N SER A 146 -19.77 -8.94 -20.98
CA SER A 146 -18.86 -9.47 -19.95
C SER A 146 -17.38 -9.10 -20.14
N VAL A 147 -17.05 -7.83 -19.90
CA VAL A 147 -15.65 -7.42 -19.64
C VAL A 147 -15.33 -7.65 -18.16
N LYS A 148 -14.31 -8.46 -17.85
CA LYS A 148 -13.89 -8.71 -16.46
C LYS A 148 -13.31 -7.44 -15.84
N THR A 149 -14.09 -6.79 -14.99
CA THR A 149 -13.57 -5.84 -14.01
C THR A 149 -12.66 -6.57 -13.02
N SER A 150 -11.47 -6.03 -12.76
CA SER A 150 -10.62 -6.48 -11.67
C SER A 150 -11.23 -5.98 -10.36
N GLY A 151 -12.06 -6.82 -9.74
CA GLY A 151 -12.65 -6.54 -8.43
C GLY A 151 -11.59 -6.42 -7.34
N GLU A 152 -12.01 -5.97 -6.16
CA GLU A 152 -11.18 -5.90 -4.97
C GLU A 152 -10.40 -7.21 -4.71
N PRO A 153 -9.09 -7.15 -4.37
CA PRO A 153 -8.31 -8.32 -4.02
C PRO A 153 -8.98 -9.12 -2.90
N LYS A 154 -9.14 -10.45 -3.10
CA LYS A 154 -9.78 -11.34 -2.13
C LYS A 154 -9.19 -11.18 -0.72
N TRP A 155 -7.87 -10.98 -0.63
CA TRP A 155 -7.17 -10.73 0.63
C TRP A 155 -7.71 -9.47 1.35
N ILE A 156 -7.81 -8.33 0.65
CA ILE A 156 -8.34 -7.09 1.21
C ILE A 156 -9.81 -7.25 1.58
N LYS A 157 -10.62 -7.82 0.67
CA LYS A 157 -12.05 -8.06 0.92
C LYS A 157 -12.26 -8.85 2.21
N THR A 158 -11.58 -10.01 2.34
CA THR A 158 -11.67 -10.85 3.54
C THR A 158 -11.26 -10.10 4.82
N MET A 159 -10.21 -9.28 4.77
CA MET A 159 -9.81 -8.47 5.93
C MET A 159 -10.83 -7.38 6.27
N LYS A 160 -11.54 -6.81 5.30
CA LYS A 160 -12.56 -5.78 5.53
C LYS A 160 -13.80 -6.29 6.28
N GLN A 161 -14.45 -7.38 5.85
CA GLN A 161 -15.61 -7.91 6.61
C GLN A 161 -15.16 -8.42 8.00
N PHE A 162 -13.91 -8.87 8.16
CA PHE A 162 -13.39 -9.19 9.49
C PHE A 162 -13.14 -7.94 10.35
N ALA A 163 -12.71 -6.82 9.76
CA ALA A 163 -12.69 -5.53 10.43
C ALA A 163 -14.10 -5.03 10.78
N GLU A 164 -15.11 -5.24 9.94
CA GLU A 164 -16.51 -4.89 10.23
C GLU A 164 -17.10 -5.71 11.37
N PHE A 165 -16.84 -7.02 11.37
CA PHE A 165 -17.13 -7.92 12.49
C PHE A 165 -16.48 -7.45 13.80
N LEU A 166 -15.20 -7.03 13.75
CA LEU A 166 -14.51 -6.49 14.94
C LEU A 166 -14.91 -5.04 15.29
N ARG A 167 -15.64 -4.31 14.44
CA ARG A 167 -16.34 -3.05 14.82
C ARG A 167 -17.64 -3.34 15.56
N SER A 168 -18.35 -4.41 15.22
CA SER A 168 -19.63 -4.74 15.84
C SER A 168 -19.47 -5.41 17.21
N THR A 169 -18.35 -6.10 17.49
CA THR A 169 -18.03 -6.62 18.83
C THR A 169 -17.99 -5.51 19.88
N LYS A 170 -18.78 -5.67 20.95
CA LYS A 170 -18.80 -4.77 22.12
C LYS A 170 -18.43 -5.53 23.40
N PRO A 171 -17.15 -5.89 23.60
CA PRO A 171 -16.73 -6.66 24.75
C PRO A 171 -17.04 -5.92 26.06
N LYS A 172 -17.59 -6.67 27.03
CA LYS A 172 -17.86 -6.21 28.39
C LYS A 172 -17.14 -7.19 29.34
N PRO A 173 -16.08 -6.78 30.05
CA PRO A 173 -15.45 -5.46 30.05
C PRO A 173 -14.67 -5.16 28.75
N PRO A 174 -14.30 -3.88 28.50
CA PRO A 174 -13.57 -3.49 27.30
C PRO A 174 -12.16 -4.12 27.22
N VAL A 175 -11.81 -4.65 26.05
CA VAL A 175 -10.47 -5.19 25.75
C VAL A 175 -9.49 -4.05 25.47
N THR A 176 -8.25 -4.18 25.96
CA THR A 176 -7.19 -3.18 25.70
C THR A 176 -6.78 -3.18 24.21
N PRO A 177 -6.99 -2.07 23.47
CA PRO A 177 -6.64 -2.00 22.05
C PRO A 177 -5.14 -2.16 21.80
N VAL A 178 -4.80 -2.69 20.64
CA VAL A 178 -3.42 -2.90 20.21
C VAL A 178 -2.75 -1.57 19.86
N LYS A 179 -1.58 -1.33 20.42
CA LYS A 179 -0.75 -0.15 20.16
C LYS A 179 0.12 -0.41 18.93
N ILE A 180 -0.13 0.30 17.84
CA ILE A 180 0.67 0.19 16.60
C ILE A 180 1.46 1.47 16.39
N ALA A 181 2.79 1.38 16.47
CA ALA A 181 3.67 2.44 16.04
C ALA A 181 3.82 2.46 14.52
N ILE A 182 3.65 3.63 13.91
CA ILE A 182 3.92 3.90 12.50
C ILE A 182 5.10 4.86 12.47
N ILE A 183 6.23 4.38 11.97
CA ILE A 183 7.47 5.16 11.84
C ILE A 183 7.61 5.50 10.36
N ASP A 184 7.43 6.77 9.96
CA ASP A 184 7.37 7.18 8.54
C ASP A 184 7.46 8.74 8.38
N ASP A 185 7.06 9.31 7.24
CA ASP A 185 7.14 10.77 6.94
C ASP A 185 6.12 11.67 7.69
N GLY A 186 5.33 11.09 8.61
CA GLY A 186 4.30 11.72 9.44
C GLY A 186 2.88 11.29 9.07
N ILE A 187 1.87 12.00 9.57
CA ILE A 187 0.46 11.72 9.27
C ILE A 187 -0.35 13.00 9.00
N ASP A 188 -1.24 12.98 8.02
CA ASP A 188 -2.31 13.99 7.94
C ASP A 188 -3.49 13.58 8.82
N SER A 189 -3.43 13.95 10.11
CA SER A 189 -4.44 13.57 11.11
C SER A 189 -5.85 14.15 10.87
N THR A 190 -6.04 14.99 9.85
CA THR A 190 -7.32 15.64 9.54
C THR A 190 -8.35 14.71 8.88
N GLN A 191 -7.92 13.51 8.48
CA GLN A 191 -8.77 12.57 7.74
C GLN A 191 -9.66 11.73 8.65
N LYS A 192 -10.94 11.59 8.29
CA LYS A 192 -11.98 10.92 9.10
C LYS A 192 -11.66 9.48 9.51
N ILE A 193 -10.85 8.77 8.73
CA ILE A 193 -10.38 7.41 9.03
C ILE A 193 -9.48 7.35 10.29
N PHE A 194 -8.93 8.47 10.75
CA PHE A 194 -8.07 8.56 11.94
C PHE A 194 -8.78 9.07 13.22
N THR A 195 -10.07 9.43 13.13
CA THR A 195 -10.87 9.89 14.28
C THR A 195 -10.76 8.92 15.44
N GLU A 196 -10.39 9.42 16.63
CA GLU A 196 -10.20 8.63 17.86
C GLU A 196 -9.20 7.47 17.78
N ARG A 197 -8.37 7.39 16.72
CA ARG A 197 -7.35 6.33 16.56
C ARG A 197 -5.95 6.77 16.95
N ILE A 198 -5.54 8.01 16.65
CA ILE A 198 -4.20 8.50 16.96
C ILE A 198 -4.11 8.81 18.46
N GLN A 199 -3.30 8.06 19.20
CA GLN A 199 -3.11 8.26 20.64
C GLN A 199 -2.11 9.40 20.93
N THR A 200 -1.00 9.43 20.19
CA THR A 200 0.10 10.39 20.36
C THR A 200 1.09 10.27 19.18
N GLY A 201 2.05 11.18 19.11
CA GLY A 201 3.15 11.13 18.15
C GLY A 201 4.26 12.12 18.49
N GLU A 202 5.39 12.00 17.80
CA GLU A 202 6.59 12.81 18.02
C GLU A 202 7.40 12.96 16.71
N SER A 203 8.30 13.95 16.62
CA SER A 203 9.01 14.31 15.39
C SER A 203 10.53 14.37 15.58
N PHE A 204 11.20 13.35 15.03
CA PHE A 204 12.61 13.04 15.22
C PHE A 204 13.47 13.78 14.19
N TYR A 205 13.50 15.11 14.33
CA TYR A 205 14.38 16.00 13.57
C TYR A 205 15.60 16.37 14.40
N ALA A 206 16.77 16.36 13.76
CA ALA A 206 18.04 16.74 14.37
C ALA A 206 17.96 18.15 14.99
N ALA A 207 18.71 18.36 16.08
CA ALA A 207 18.73 19.62 16.79
C ALA A 207 19.18 20.77 15.87
N GLY A 208 18.33 21.80 15.74
CA GLY A 208 18.56 22.93 14.83
C GLY A 208 18.05 22.72 13.39
N SER A 209 17.42 21.58 13.06
CA SER A 209 16.82 21.38 11.74
C SER A 209 15.71 22.39 11.47
N ARG A 210 15.84 23.11 10.35
CA ARG A 210 14.91 24.16 9.89
C ARG A 210 13.52 23.63 9.53
N TRP A 211 13.35 22.31 9.45
CA TRP A 211 12.11 21.65 9.01
C TRP A 211 11.38 20.90 10.13
N LYS A 212 11.73 21.13 11.40
CA LYS A 212 11.05 20.50 12.55
C LYS A 212 9.58 20.91 12.64
N GLY A 213 8.72 20.10 12.02
CA GLY A 213 7.27 20.13 12.19
C GLY A 213 6.80 19.35 13.42
N ALA A 214 5.48 19.30 13.60
CA ALA A 214 4.83 18.32 14.47
C ALA A 214 4.35 17.13 13.63
N TYR A 215 4.25 15.95 14.22
CA TYR A 215 4.01 14.67 13.52
C TYR A 215 2.73 14.64 12.66
N TYR A 216 1.74 15.48 13.00
CA TYR A 216 0.48 15.67 12.27
C TYR A 216 0.56 16.68 11.10
N VAL A 217 1.77 17.13 10.77
CA VAL A 217 2.14 17.91 9.60
C VAL A 217 3.16 17.08 8.81
N PRO A 218 2.71 16.16 7.94
CA PRO A 218 3.59 15.23 7.27
C PRO A 218 4.46 15.96 6.25
N THR A 219 5.67 15.44 5.98
CA THR A 219 6.51 15.97 4.89
C THR A 219 6.14 15.35 3.53
N GLY A 220 5.17 14.44 3.49
CA GLY A 220 4.64 13.85 2.26
C GLY A 220 3.35 13.08 2.50
N SER A 221 3.14 12.03 1.72
CA SER A 221 1.92 11.22 1.75
C SER A 221 2.13 9.81 2.33
N HIS A 222 3.36 9.40 2.56
CA HIS A 222 3.68 7.97 2.69
C HIS A 222 3.18 7.39 4.03
N GLY A 223 3.52 8.01 5.15
CA GLY A 223 3.04 7.59 6.48
C GLY A 223 1.52 7.71 6.63
N THR A 224 0.92 8.67 5.93
CA THR A 224 -0.55 8.80 5.84
C THR A 224 -1.17 7.60 5.13
N LEU A 225 -0.57 7.13 4.03
CA LEU A 225 -1.02 5.93 3.31
C LEU A 225 -0.80 4.66 4.14
N MET A 226 0.33 4.53 4.84
CA MET A 226 0.59 3.39 5.73
C MET A 226 -0.45 3.31 6.85
N ALA A 227 -0.80 4.46 7.46
CA ALA A 227 -1.85 4.54 8.46
C ALA A 227 -3.25 4.23 7.90
N GLN A 228 -3.59 4.70 6.70
CA GLN A 228 -4.85 4.35 6.02
C GLN A 228 -4.96 2.84 5.78
N LEU A 229 -3.89 2.20 5.29
CA LEU A 229 -3.82 0.75 5.04
C LEU A 229 -4.04 -0.07 6.32
N ILE A 230 -3.36 0.30 7.41
CA ILE A 230 -3.59 -0.33 8.73
C ILE A 230 -5.05 -0.13 9.15
N CYS A 231 -5.57 1.10 9.10
CA CYS A 231 -6.93 1.40 9.55
C CYS A 231 -8.06 0.70 8.78
N ALA A 232 -7.82 0.35 7.51
CA ALA A 232 -8.78 -0.33 6.65
C ALA A 232 -8.97 -1.81 7.03
N VAL A 233 -7.90 -2.50 7.42
CA VAL A 233 -7.92 -3.93 7.81
C VAL A 233 -7.98 -4.16 9.33
N CYS A 234 -7.71 -3.12 10.12
CA CYS A 234 -7.65 -3.14 11.58
C CYS A 234 -8.50 -1.97 12.11
N PRO A 235 -9.69 -2.20 12.72
CA PRO A 235 -10.64 -1.12 13.06
C PRO A 235 -10.29 -0.33 14.33
N GLU A 236 -11.04 0.75 14.59
CA GLU A 236 -10.86 1.71 15.70
C GLU A 236 -11.10 1.12 17.10
N THR A 237 -11.84 0.01 17.18
CA THR A 237 -12.02 -0.86 18.35
C THR A 237 -10.78 -1.70 18.65
N VAL A 238 -10.04 -2.10 17.60
CA VAL A 238 -8.95 -3.07 17.67
C VAL A 238 -7.60 -2.40 17.98
N ALA A 239 -7.32 -1.22 17.43
CA ALA A 239 -6.00 -0.59 17.57
C ALA A 239 -6.00 0.94 17.73
N LYS A 240 -4.98 1.45 18.43
CA LYS A 240 -4.61 2.87 18.52
C LYS A 240 -3.20 3.11 17.96
N LEU A 241 -3.03 4.21 17.25
CA LEU A 241 -1.83 4.54 16.48
C LEU A 241 -0.89 5.48 17.25
N TYR A 242 0.40 5.20 17.14
CA TYR A 242 1.50 5.98 17.72
C TYR A 242 2.40 6.44 16.57
N ILE A 243 2.49 7.75 16.32
CA ILE A 243 3.08 8.26 15.07
C ILE A 243 4.47 8.84 15.31
N ALA A 244 5.51 8.20 14.78
CA ALA A 244 6.87 8.73 14.80
C ALA A 244 7.23 9.29 13.43
N GLN A 245 7.36 10.62 13.36
CA GLN A 245 7.77 11.30 12.13
C GLN A 245 9.29 11.33 12.01
N LEU A 246 9.81 10.78 10.92
CA LEU A 246 11.23 10.77 10.57
C LEU A 246 11.65 12.05 9.83
N GLU A 247 12.88 12.51 10.08
CA GLU A 247 13.53 13.53 9.24
C GLU A 247 13.90 12.96 7.85
N PRO A 248 13.38 13.54 6.75
CA PRO A 248 13.58 13.04 5.39
C PRO A 248 14.88 13.56 4.77
N VAL A 249 15.56 12.70 4.01
CA VAL A 249 16.73 13.06 3.17
C VAL A 249 16.45 12.74 1.69
N PRO A 250 16.99 13.52 0.74
CA PRO A 250 16.98 13.16 -0.67
C PRO A 250 17.86 11.92 -0.91
N ARG A 251 17.34 10.90 -1.60
CA ARG A 251 18.18 9.81 -2.15
C ARG A 251 18.66 10.18 -3.55
N SER A 252 19.78 9.58 -3.95
CA SER A 252 20.41 9.77 -5.27
C SER A 252 19.55 9.33 -6.47
N ASP A 253 18.60 8.42 -6.23
CA ASP A 253 17.60 7.91 -7.18
C ASP A 253 16.36 8.82 -7.34
N GLY A 254 16.27 9.91 -6.55
CA GLY A 254 15.11 10.81 -6.53
C GLY A 254 13.93 10.32 -5.66
N ARG A 255 14.03 9.16 -5.01
CA ARG A 255 13.13 8.77 -3.92
C ARG A 255 13.50 9.54 -2.65
N ARG A 256 12.62 9.45 -1.64
CA ARG A 256 12.87 9.95 -0.29
C ARG A 256 13.48 8.83 0.56
N GLY A 257 14.51 9.17 1.33
CA GLY A 257 15.01 8.36 2.43
C GLY A 257 14.83 9.09 3.76
N PHE A 258 15.36 8.53 4.84
CA PHE A 258 15.33 9.12 6.18
C PHE A 258 16.72 9.08 6.81
N THR A 259 17.00 9.97 7.76
CA THR A 259 18.29 9.93 8.48
C THR A 259 18.38 8.67 9.37
N PRO A 260 19.57 8.06 9.53
CA PRO A 260 19.78 7.00 10.51
C PRO A 260 19.41 7.42 11.93
N GLN A 261 19.78 8.64 12.32
CA GLN A 261 19.48 9.18 13.65
C GLN A 261 17.97 9.22 13.93
N SER A 262 17.17 9.79 13.02
CA SER A 262 15.72 9.88 13.19
C SER A 262 15.06 8.50 13.28
N ALA A 263 15.54 7.54 12.49
CA ALA A 263 15.07 6.16 12.51
C ALA A 263 15.37 5.46 13.86
N ILE A 264 16.58 5.62 14.40
CA ILE A 264 17.00 5.07 15.70
C ILE A 264 16.14 5.66 16.83
N GLU A 265 16.04 6.99 16.89
CA GLU A 265 15.33 7.69 17.97
C GLU A 265 13.81 7.41 17.93
N ALA A 266 13.23 7.25 16.75
CA ALA A 266 11.84 6.84 16.58
C ALA A 266 11.56 5.41 17.08
N ILE A 267 12.48 4.46 16.88
CA ILE A 267 12.37 3.10 17.40
C ILE A 267 12.50 3.13 18.93
N GLU A 268 13.49 3.83 19.49
CA GLU A 268 13.64 3.97 20.94
C GLU A 268 12.44 4.67 21.60
N TRP A 269 11.82 5.65 20.92
CA TRP A 269 10.56 6.25 21.36
C TRP A 269 9.41 5.24 21.34
N ALA A 270 9.24 4.45 20.28
CA ALA A 270 8.19 3.43 20.22
C ALA A 270 8.33 2.40 21.36
N VAL A 271 9.57 1.97 21.66
CA VAL A 271 9.89 1.16 22.84
C VAL A 271 9.49 1.88 24.13
N SER A 272 9.80 3.18 24.27
CA SER A 272 9.43 3.99 25.44
C SER A 272 7.92 4.18 25.64
N ARG A 273 7.09 3.93 24.62
CA ARG A 273 5.61 3.92 24.70
C ARG A 273 5.05 2.52 24.97
N SER A 274 5.92 1.51 25.00
CA SER A 274 5.60 0.08 25.10
C SER A 274 4.47 -0.29 24.15
N VAL A 275 4.70 -0.05 22.85
CA VAL A 275 3.78 -0.45 21.78
C VAL A 275 3.85 -1.95 21.53
N ASP A 276 2.79 -2.54 20.98
CA ASP A 276 2.72 -3.98 20.70
C ASP A 276 3.36 -4.31 19.34
N ILE A 277 3.20 -3.39 18.38
CA ILE A 277 3.67 -3.51 16.98
C ILE A 277 4.43 -2.25 16.57
N ILE A 278 5.51 -2.42 15.81
CA ILE A 278 6.20 -1.35 15.07
C ILE A 278 6.12 -1.65 13.57
N SER A 279 5.62 -0.71 12.77
CA SER A 279 5.61 -0.76 11.30
C SER A 279 6.64 0.21 10.74
N MET A 280 7.63 -0.30 10.01
CA MET A 280 8.71 0.45 9.35
C MET A 280 8.65 0.21 7.84
N SER A 281 7.77 0.96 7.16
CA SER A 281 7.47 0.80 5.74
C SER A 281 8.53 1.42 4.80
N TRP A 282 9.80 1.40 5.20
CA TRP A 282 10.92 2.09 4.55
C TRP A 282 12.23 1.30 4.65
N SER A 283 13.29 1.85 4.08
CA SER A 283 14.66 1.33 4.16
C SER A 283 15.66 2.48 4.21
N ILE A 284 16.72 2.31 4.99
CA ILE A 284 17.88 3.21 5.02
C ILE A 284 19.16 2.43 4.69
N ASP A 285 20.12 3.12 4.09
CA ASP A 285 21.48 2.65 3.91
C ASP A 285 22.33 3.16 5.08
N LEU A 286 23.27 2.34 5.55
CA LEU A 286 24.24 2.70 6.58
C LEU A 286 25.65 2.43 6.07
N ASP A 287 26.53 3.43 6.14
CA ASP A 287 27.92 3.29 5.72
C ASP A 287 28.63 2.17 6.52
N PRO A 288 29.39 1.27 5.86
CA PRO A 288 30.12 0.21 6.55
C PRO A 288 31.05 0.75 7.65
N GLY A 289 30.83 0.29 8.88
CA GLY A 289 31.59 0.74 10.06
C GLY A 289 30.99 1.97 10.77
N SER A 290 29.89 2.54 10.29
CA SER A 290 29.16 3.61 11.01
C SER A 290 28.70 3.14 12.40
N SER A 291 28.86 4.01 13.40
CA SER A 291 28.35 3.80 14.76
C SER A 291 26.83 3.64 14.80
N ASP A 292 26.11 4.16 13.81
CA ASP A 292 24.66 4.04 13.71
C ASP A 292 24.19 2.61 13.44
N ILE A 293 25.03 1.74 12.87
CA ILE A 293 24.74 0.30 12.75
C ILE A 293 24.56 -0.30 14.15
N ASN A 294 25.50 -0.04 15.06
CA ASN A 294 25.44 -0.54 16.44
C ASN A 294 24.31 0.10 17.26
N ARG A 295 24.03 1.40 17.05
CA ARG A 295 22.91 2.10 17.69
C ARG A 295 21.56 1.54 17.23
N LEU A 296 21.36 1.34 15.93
CA LEU A 296 20.14 0.78 15.37
C LEU A 296 19.92 -0.66 15.81
N LYS A 297 20.99 -1.49 15.77
CA LYS A 297 20.96 -2.83 16.35
C LYS A 297 20.51 -2.80 17.81
N SER A 298 21.08 -1.92 18.63
CA SER A 298 20.69 -1.77 20.04
C SER A 298 19.22 -1.36 20.20
N ALA A 299 18.70 -0.46 19.36
CA ALA A 299 17.29 -0.06 19.38
C ALA A 299 16.33 -1.23 19.02
N LEU A 300 16.68 -2.01 17.98
CA LEU A 300 15.94 -3.20 17.57
C LEU A 300 16.01 -4.32 18.62
N ASP A 301 17.17 -4.53 19.25
CA ASP A 301 17.36 -5.51 20.32
C ASP A 301 16.60 -5.12 21.60
N LYS A 302 16.50 -3.82 21.93
CA LYS A 302 15.62 -3.30 23.01
C LYS A 302 14.14 -3.59 22.71
N ALA A 303 13.68 -3.34 21.49
CA ALA A 303 12.31 -3.63 21.07
C ALA A 303 12.00 -5.14 21.13
N ARG A 304 12.92 -5.98 20.64
CA ARG A 304 12.84 -7.44 20.73
C ARG A 304 12.77 -7.92 22.18
N ALA A 305 13.57 -7.33 23.08
CA ALA A 305 13.59 -7.68 24.50
C ALA A 305 12.27 -7.35 25.24
N GLN A 306 11.51 -6.36 24.75
CA GLN A 306 10.16 -6.05 25.24
C GLN A 306 9.04 -6.82 24.51
N ASN A 307 9.37 -7.83 23.70
CA ASN A 307 8.45 -8.58 22.83
C ASN A 307 7.68 -7.69 21.81
N ILE A 308 8.24 -6.57 21.37
CA ILE A 308 7.56 -5.73 20.36
C ILE A 308 7.68 -6.39 18.99
N VAL A 309 6.57 -6.58 18.28
CA VAL A 309 6.55 -7.18 16.94
C VAL A 309 6.90 -6.13 15.90
N MET A 310 8.09 -6.26 15.30
CA MET A 310 8.59 -5.32 14.29
C MET A 310 8.35 -5.86 12.87
N PHE A 311 7.68 -5.08 12.03
CA PHE A 311 7.55 -5.31 10.59
C PHE A 311 8.40 -4.32 9.80
N CYS A 312 9.07 -4.79 8.74
CA CYS A 312 9.85 -3.95 7.83
C CYS A 312 9.63 -4.33 6.36
N SER A 313 9.84 -3.36 5.46
CA SER A 313 9.75 -3.60 4.02
C SER A 313 10.98 -4.32 3.45
N SER A 314 10.73 -5.17 2.45
CA SER A 314 11.77 -5.64 1.53
C SER A 314 12.16 -4.52 0.55
N ILE A 315 13.34 -4.62 -0.05
CA ILE A 315 13.78 -3.68 -1.09
C ILE A 315 13.04 -3.92 -2.42
N ASP A 316 12.50 -2.85 -3.00
CA ASP A 316 11.80 -2.82 -4.28
C ASP A 316 12.75 -2.45 -5.45
N GLU A 317 13.94 -3.07 -5.48
CA GLU A 317 15.02 -2.72 -6.43
C GLU A 317 15.32 -3.80 -7.49
N GLY A 318 14.60 -4.92 -7.46
CA GLY A 318 14.72 -6.01 -8.42
C GLY A 318 14.82 -7.39 -7.77
N PRO A 319 14.71 -8.47 -8.57
CA PRO A 319 14.77 -9.84 -8.06
C PRO A 319 16.20 -10.29 -7.70
N VAL A 320 17.19 -9.43 -7.93
CA VAL A 320 18.64 -9.63 -7.70
C VAL A 320 19.24 -8.49 -6.85
N GLY A 321 18.40 -7.69 -6.17
CA GLY A 321 18.89 -6.70 -5.21
C GLY A 321 19.44 -7.39 -3.96
N ASP A 322 20.66 -7.02 -3.54
CA ASP A 322 21.26 -7.52 -2.31
C ASP A 322 20.60 -6.90 -1.07
N ASP A 323 20.36 -7.73 -0.04
CA ASP A 323 19.67 -7.37 1.20
C ASP A 323 20.54 -6.52 2.14
N ASN A 324 20.88 -5.31 1.67
CA ASN A 324 21.88 -4.44 2.28
C ASN A 324 21.29 -3.29 3.14
N THR A 325 19.97 -3.07 3.11
CA THR A 325 19.31 -1.98 3.82
C THR A 325 18.86 -2.35 5.24
N TYR A 326 18.79 -1.34 6.10
CA TYR A 326 18.28 -1.46 7.47
C TYR A 326 16.86 -0.87 7.57
N PRO A 327 16.02 -1.33 8.52
CA PRO A 327 16.31 -2.31 9.58
C PRO A 327 16.33 -3.77 9.10
N GLY A 328 15.93 -4.03 7.85
CA GLY A 328 15.72 -5.37 7.33
C GLY A 328 16.92 -6.32 7.47
N LYS A 329 18.14 -5.85 7.22
CA LYS A 329 19.37 -6.65 7.28
C LYS A 329 19.66 -7.27 8.66
N GLU A 330 19.15 -6.69 9.74
CA GLU A 330 19.44 -7.14 11.11
C GLU A 330 18.66 -8.42 11.53
N GLY A 331 17.67 -8.85 10.75
CA GLY A 331 16.92 -10.10 10.99
C GLY A 331 15.98 -10.12 12.20
N SER A 332 16.04 -9.11 13.09
CA SER A 332 15.13 -8.95 14.24
C SER A 332 13.69 -8.56 13.83
N CYS A 333 13.48 -8.09 12.60
CA CYS A 333 12.17 -7.72 12.05
C CYS A 333 11.57 -8.83 11.19
N ILE A 334 10.24 -8.92 11.13
CA ILE A 334 9.52 -9.68 10.10
C ILE A 334 9.55 -8.88 8.79
N LYS A 335 10.14 -9.45 7.74
CA LYS A 335 10.40 -8.75 6.47
C LYS A 335 9.33 -9.05 5.42
N ILE A 336 8.64 -8.02 4.93
CA ILE A 336 7.49 -8.15 4.06
C ILE A 336 7.80 -7.64 2.64
N GLY A 337 7.56 -8.47 1.63
CA GLY A 337 7.64 -8.10 0.22
C GLY A 337 6.26 -7.96 -0.42
N ALA A 338 6.17 -7.30 -1.57
CA ALA A 338 4.91 -7.14 -2.29
C ALA A 338 4.57 -8.25 -3.30
N SER A 339 3.28 -8.57 -3.37
CA SER A 339 2.65 -9.40 -4.39
C SER A 339 1.43 -8.72 -5.03
N THR A 340 0.93 -9.28 -6.11
CA THR A 340 -0.47 -9.11 -6.53
C THR A 340 -1.43 -9.71 -5.50
N GLY A 341 -2.72 -9.37 -5.62
CA GLY A 341 -3.78 -9.82 -4.71
C GLY A 341 -4.06 -11.33 -4.64
N ASP A 342 -3.47 -12.13 -5.52
CA ASP A 342 -3.55 -13.61 -5.54
C ASP A 342 -2.35 -14.32 -4.88
N GLY A 343 -1.24 -13.60 -4.69
CA GLY A 343 0.02 -14.09 -4.11
C GLY A 343 1.25 -14.01 -5.03
N SER A 344 1.09 -13.67 -6.32
CA SER A 344 2.21 -13.61 -7.26
C SER A 344 3.18 -12.45 -6.92
N ARG A 345 4.43 -12.77 -6.56
CA ARG A 345 5.45 -11.76 -6.18
C ARG A 345 5.66 -10.72 -7.30
N LEU A 346 5.72 -9.43 -6.95
CA LEU A 346 5.99 -8.37 -7.91
C LEU A 346 7.43 -8.45 -8.45
N SER A 347 7.63 -8.09 -9.71
CA SER A 347 8.90 -8.33 -10.42
C SER A 347 10.07 -7.49 -9.91
N TRP A 348 9.81 -6.41 -9.17
CA TRP A 348 10.80 -5.59 -8.49
C TRP A 348 11.10 -6.02 -7.04
N VAL A 349 10.41 -7.02 -6.51
CA VAL A 349 10.61 -7.53 -5.15
C VAL A 349 11.59 -8.71 -5.18
N SER A 350 12.62 -8.64 -4.34
CA SER A 350 13.60 -9.73 -4.17
C SER A 350 12.94 -11.06 -3.83
N ALA A 351 13.39 -12.14 -4.47
CA ALA A 351 12.89 -13.48 -4.23
C ALA A 351 13.48 -14.17 -2.98
N LYS A 352 14.56 -13.60 -2.42
CA LYS A 352 15.40 -14.24 -1.38
C LYS A 352 15.38 -13.53 -0.03
N SER A 353 14.90 -12.28 0.01
CA SER A 353 14.94 -11.40 1.18
C SER A 353 13.56 -10.87 1.55
N SER A 354 12.60 -11.78 1.72
CA SER A 354 11.27 -11.51 2.27
C SER A 354 10.82 -12.73 3.07
N ASP A 355 10.44 -12.56 4.33
CA ASP A 355 9.80 -13.62 5.11
C ASP A 355 8.43 -13.94 4.53
N PHE A 356 7.64 -12.91 4.25
CA PHE A 356 6.29 -13.04 3.73
C PHE A 356 6.04 -12.11 2.55
N LEU A 357 5.08 -12.49 1.71
CA LEU A 357 4.54 -11.67 0.64
C LEU A 357 3.10 -11.30 0.97
N LEU A 358 2.74 -10.03 0.87
CA LEU A 358 1.37 -9.54 1.03
C LEU A 358 0.97 -8.68 -0.18
N PRO A 359 -0.33 -8.42 -0.40
CA PRO A 359 -0.77 -7.55 -1.49
C PRO A 359 -0.08 -6.19 -1.41
N GLY A 360 0.40 -5.69 -2.54
CA GLY A 360 1.12 -4.42 -2.63
C GLY A 360 1.19 -3.87 -4.05
N ASP A 361 0.33 -4.34 -4.95
CA ASP A 361 0.23 -3.86 -6.32
C ASP A 361 -0.77 -2.70 -6.45
N GLU A 362 -0.95 -2.18 -7.67
CA GLU A 362 -1.89 -1.09 -7.94
C GLU A 362 -3.33 -1.43 -7.51
N SER A 363 -3.72 -2.72 -7.50
CA SER A 363 -5.07 -3.19 -7.13
C SER A 363 -5.48 -2.82 -5.69
N VAL A 364 -4.52 -2.73 -4.77
CA VAL A 364 -4.78 -2.33 -3.37
C VAL A 364 -5.32 -0.90 -3.30
N HIS A 365 -4.80 0.04 -4.10
CA HIS A 365 -5.23 1.44 -4.03
C HIS A 365 -6.67 1.68 -4.50
N PHE A 366 -7.18 0.84 -5.40
CA PHE A 366 -8.59 0.89 -5.83
C PHE A 366 -9.52 0.31 -4.76
N SER A 367 -9.09 -0.72 -4.04
CA SER A 367 -9.91 -1.37 -2.99
C SER A 367 -10.32 -0.43 -1.85
N LEU A 368 -9.48 0.55 -1.50
CA LEU A 368 -9.71 1.41 -0.33
C LEU A 368 -10.65 2.60 -0.61
N GLN A 369 -11.27 2.70 -1.79
CA GLN A 369 -12.13 3.83 -2.20
C GLN A 369 -13.61 3.66 -1.82
N GLU A 370 -13.88 3.35 -0.56
CA GLU A 370 -15.26 3.23 -0.06
C GLU A 370 -15.87 4.60 0.31
N ASN A 371 -17.21 4.67 0.23
CA ASN A 371 -18.01 5.86 0.56
C ASN A 371 -17.62 7.15 -0.19
N GLY A 372 -17.06 7.02 -1.40
CA GLY A 372 -16.82 8.12 -2.34
C GLY A 372 -15.74 9.13 -1.95
N GLN A 373 -15.15 9.00 -0.76
CA GLN A 373 -13.96 9.73 -0.34
C GLN A 373 -12.74 9.04 -0.95
N SER A 374 -12.06 9.72 -1.88
CA SER A 374 -10.77 9.25 -2.37
C SER A 374 -9.76 9.23 -1.22
N ILE A 375 -9.03 8.13 -1.08
CA ILE A 375 -7.79 8.10 -0.30
C ILE A 375 -6.73 8.92 -1.04
N SER A 376 -6.84 10.23 -0.90
CA SER A 376 -5.80 11.16 -1.25
C SER A 376 -4.77 11.18 -0.13
N ALA A 377 -3.55 10.75 -0.47
CA ALA A 377 -2.33 11.47 -0.15
C ALA A 377 -2.65 12.97 0.07
N SER A 378 -2.38 13.48 1.28
CA SER A 378 -2.99 14.70 1.84
C SER A 378 -3.29 15.81 0.83
N ARG A 379 -4.58 16.19 0.71
CA ARG A 379 -5.03 17.33 -0.11
C ARG A 379 -4.70 18.72 0.50
N ARG A 380 -3.73 18.82 1.42
CA ARG A 380 -3.18 20.12 1.84
C ARG A 380 -2.38 20.73 0.69
N ALA A 381 -2.83 21.89 0.20
CA ALA A 381 -2.27 22.59 -0.96
C ALA A 381 -0.78 22.94 -0.77
N GLY A 382 0.11 22.08 -1.27
CA GLY A 382 1.56 22.23 -1.15
C GLY A 382 2.32 20.93 -1.38
N TYR A 383 1.78 19.79 -0.96
CA TYR A 383 2.34 18.47 -1.25
C TYR A 383 1.58 17.77 -2.39
N GLY A 384 2.32 17.04 -3.23
CA GLY A 384 1.75 16.29 -4.34
C GLY A 384 0.91 15.11 -3.82
N SER A 385 -0.31 14.98 -4.32
CA SER A 385 -1.18 13.81 -4.08
C SER A 385 -0.67 12.59 -4.86
N GLU A 386 0.52 12.12 -4.49
CA GLU A 386 1.17 10.96 -5.10
C GLU A 386 0.74 9.66 -4.40
N VAL A 387 0.11 8.79 -5.19
CA VAL A 387 -0.13 7.38 -4.85
C VAL A 387 1.02 6.55 -5.44
N PRO A 388 1.76 5.77 -4.63
CA PRO A 388 2.86 4.91 -5.12
C PRO A 388 2.38 3.85 -6.12
N PRO A 389 3.23 3.40 -7.06
CA PRO A 389 2.86 2.44 -8.12
C PRO A 389 2.81 0.97 -7.62
N GLY A 390 2.40 0.75 -6.37
CA GLY A 390 2.65 -0.48 -5.63
C GLY A 390 4.07 -0.53 -5.03
N GLY A 391 4.26 -1.36 -4.01
CA GLY A 391 5.53 -1.51 -3.29
C GLY A 391 5.40 -2.28 -1.97
N SER A 392 6.54 -2.75 -1.46
CA SER A 392 6.65 -3.54 -0.23
C SER A 392 6.25 -2.75 1.03
N SER A 393 6.25 -1.41 0.97
CA SER A 393 5.74 -0.54 2.03
C SER A 393 4.25 -0.77 2.33
N ILE A 394 3.43 -0.85 1.28
CA ILE A 394 1.99 -1.14 1.35
C ILE A 394 1.75 -2.48 2.04
N SER A 395 2.48 -3.49 1.59
CA SER A 395 2.44 -4.86 2.11
C SER A 395 2.86 -4.92 3.59
N THR A 396 3.83 -4.11 3.99
CA THR A 396 4.29 -3.97 5.39
C THR A 396 3.19 -3.40 6.28
N ALA A 397 2.49 -2.35 5.83
CA ALA A 397 1.36 -1.78 6.56
C ALA A 397 0.18 -2.76 6.70
N LEU A 398 -0.14 -3.51 5.64
CA LEU A 398 -1.16 -4.57 5.71
C LEU A 398 -0.75 -5.72 6.65
N ALA A 399 0.54 -6.06 6.75
CA ALA A 399 1.04 -7.05 7.69
C ALA A 399 0.89 -6.57 9.14
N ALA A 400 1.26 -5.32 9.44
CA ALA A 400 1.05 -4.71 10.76
C ALA A 400 -0.44 -4.66 11.14
N GLY A 401 -1.33 -4.37 10.18
CA GLY A 401 -2.78 -4.42 10.38
C GLY A 401 -3.31 -5.83 10.69
N LEU A 402 -2.90 -6.85 9.93
CA LEU A 402 -3.23 -8.26 10.19
C LEU A 402 -2.71 -8.72 11.57
N ALA A 403 -1.49 -8.34 11.93
CA ALA A 403 -0.90 -8.66 13.23
C ALA A 403 -1.69 -8.04 14.39
N GLY A 404 -2.14 -6.78 14.25
CA GLY A 404 -2.98 -6.12 15.26
C GLY A 404 -4.32 -6.81 15.44
N VAL A 405 -4.95 -7.24 14.35
CA VAL A 405 -6.17 -8.06 14.39
C VAL A 405 -5.94 -9.40 15.11
N VAL A 406 -4.84 -10.12 14.83
CA VAL A 406 -4.51 -11.39 15.49
C VAL A 406 -4.26 -11.21 16.99
N MET A 407 -3.48 -10.19 17.39
CA MET A 407 -3.24 -9.86 18.81
C MET A 407 -4.54 -9.52 19.55
N PHE A 408 -5.41 -8.69 18.97
CA PHE A 408 -6.66 -8.30 19.60
C PHE A 408 -7.61 -9.48 19.77
N CYS A 409 -7.68 -10.40 18.80
CA CYS A 409 -8.46 -11.63 18.95
C CYS A 409 -7.95 -12.48 20.12
N ASP A 410 -6.64 -12.55 20.36
CA ASP A 410 -6.05 -13.25 21.51
C ASP A 410 -6.45 -12.56 22.83
N ARG A 411 -6.34 -11.22 22.90
CA ARG A 411 -6.78 -10.44 24.07
C ARG A 411 -8.29 -10.57 24.34
N LEU A 412 -9.13 -10.60 23.29
CA LEU A 412 -10.59 -10.72 23.36
C LEU A 412 -11.08 -12.10 23.84
N ILE A 413 -10.29 -13.15 23.65
CA ILE A 413 -10.60 -14.50 24.17
C ILE A 413 -10.19 -14.65 25.64
N HIS A 414 -9.09 -14.02 26.04
CA HIS A 414 -8.50 -14.19 27.37
C HIS A 414 -8.83 -13.05 28.35
N SER A 415 -9.65 -12.06 27.97
CA SER A 415 -10.18 -11.05 28.88
C SER A 415 -11.26 -11.64 29.79
N SER A 416 -11.06 -11.56 31.11
CA SER A 416 -12.05 -11.97 32.12
C SER A 416 -13.05 -10.86 32.45
N ASN A 417 -14.13 -11.21 33.16
CA ASN A 417 -15.24 -10.33 33.51
C ASN A 417 -14.86 -9.08 34.35
N ASP A 418 -13.64 -9.03 34.90
CA ASP A 418 -13.08 -7.91 35.67
C ASP A 418 -12.15 -6.99 34.87
N GLY A 419 -11.82 -7.35 33.63
CA GLY A 419 -10.97 -6.57 32.72
C GLY A 419 -9.49 -6.96 32.78
N THR A 420 -9.13 -7.97 33.59
CA THR A 420 -7.79 -8.54 33.58
C THR A 420 -7.61 -9.53 32.42
N LEU A 421 -6.35 -9.81 32.07
CA LEU A 421 -6.00 -10.80 31.04
C LEU A 421 -5.69 -12.13 31.74
N VAL A 422 -6.63 -13.06 31.69
CA VAL A 422 -6.54 -14.41 32.26
C VAL A 422 -6.19 -15.40 31.13
N GLY A 423 -4.96 -15.29 30.63
CA GLY A 423 -4.44 -16.18 29.59
C GLY A 423 -3.14 -15.71 28.97
N SER A 424 -2.69 -16.45 27.95
CA SER A 424 -1.44 -16.16 27.26
C SER A 424 -1.61 -15.01 26.25
N ASN A 425 -0.80 -13.96 26.37
CA ASN A 425 -0.53 -13.02 25.28
C ASN A 425 0.37 -13.69 24.22
N TYR A 426 -0.10 -14.77 23.60
CA TYR A 426 0.74 -15.66 22.79
C TYR A 426 1.31 -14.94 21.58
N PHE A 427 0.47 -14.20 20.86
CA PHE A 427 0.87 -13.48 19.65
C PHE A 427 1.59 -12.14 19.90
N GLU A 428 1.74 -11.70 21.15
CA GLU A 428 2.68 -10.61 21.46
C GLU A 428 4.13 -11.07 21.26
N ASN A 429 4.44 -12.36 21.46
CA ASN A 429 5.79 -12.85 21.17
C ASN A 429 6.12 -12.79 19.65
N PRO A 430 7.20 -12.13 19.21
CA PRO A 430 7.50 -11.99 17.77
C PRO A 430 7.72 -13.31 17.03
N ALA A 431 8.22 -14.36 17.70
CA ALA A 431 8.37 -15.67 17.08
C ALA A 431 7.02 -16.41 16.92
N ALA A 432 6.07 -16.18 17.84
CA ALA A 432 4.70 -16.67 17.71
C ALA A 432 3.94 -15.97 16.57
N MET A 433 4.05 -14.64 16.46
CA MET A 433 3.46 -13.91 15.32
C MET A 433 4.09 -14.35 13.98
N LYS A 434 5.41 -14.55 13.93
CA LYS A 434 6.09 -15.08 12.73
C LYS A 434 5.58 -16.49 12.36
N ARG A 435 5.37 -17.39 13.34
CA ARG A 435 4.74 -18.71 13.10
C ARG A 435 3.31 -18.59 12.58
N ALA A 436 2.49 -17.67 13.11
CA ALA A 436 1.13 -17.46 12.62
C ALA A 436 1.09 -17.08 11.13
N PHE A 437 2.00 -16.21 10.69
CA PHE A 437 2.17 -15.86 9.28
C PHE A 437 2.66 -17.04 8.44
N THR A 438 3.61 -17.86 8.95
CA THR A 438 4.03 -19.10 8.30
C THR A 438 2.87 -20.07 8.09
N ILE A 439 2.06 -20.34 9.12
CA ILE A 439 0.90 -21.24 9.02
C ILE A 439 -0.14 -20.72 8.03
N MET A 440 -0.34 -19.39 7.97
CA MET A 440 -1.21 -18.77 6.96
C MET A 440 -0.69 -18.89 5.52
N ALA A 441 0.62 -19.07 5.32
CA ALA A 441 1.25 -19.20 4.01
C ALA A 441 1.48 -20.64 3.55
N ALA A 442 1.86 -21.54 4.46
CA ALA A 442 2.45 -22.85 4.15
C ALA A 442 1.59 -23.79 3.28
N LYS A 443 0.25 -23.69 3.35
CA LYS A 443 -0.67 -24.58 2.63
C LYS A 443 -0.80 -24.27 1.11
N SER A 444 0.24 -23.76 0.43
CA SER A 444 0.26 -23.57 -1.02
C SER A 444 1.67 -23.44 -1.61
N ASP A 445 1.81 -23.74 -2.91
CA ASP A 445 3.09 -23.72 -3.64
C ASP A 445 3.77 -22.34 -3.68
N ASP A 446 3.00 -21.25 -3.64
CA ASP A 446 3.51 -19.89 -3.40
C ASP A 446 3.88 -19.71 -1.91
N LYS A 447 5.05 -20.21 -1.52
CA LYS A 447 5.37 -20.60 -0.13
C LYS A 447 5.23 -19.53 0.97
N ASN A 448 5.19 -18.24 0.64
CA ASN A 448 5.34 -17.15 1.61
C ASN A 448 4.13 -16.18 1.67
N PHE A 449 2.97 -16.46 1.04
CA PHE A 449 1.82 -15.54 1.02
C PHE A 449 0.70 -15.91 2.02
N PRO A 450 0.39 -15.10 3.07
CA PRO A 450 -0.65 -15.41 4.05
C PRO A 450 -2.09 -15.40 3.49
N ARG A 451 -2.67 -16.59 3.26
CA ARG A 451 -4.02 -16.77 2.69
C ARG A 451 -5.12 -16.70 3.76
N VAL A 452 -5.31 -15.51 4.32
CA VAL A 452 -6.22 -15.19 5.44
C VAL A 452 -7.63 -15.80 5.32
N TRP A 453 -8.18 -15.91 4.10
CA TRP A 453 -9.51 -16.50 3.80
C TRP A 453 -9.63 -18.01 4.02
N ARG A 454 -8.57 -18.70 4.47
CA ARG A 454 -8.63 -20.10 4.95
C ARG A 454 -8.81 -20.19 6.48
N PHE A 455 -8.61 -19.07 7.17
CA PHE A 455 -8.61 -18.96 8.62
C PHE A 455 -9.82 -18.14 9.09
N ILE A 456 -10.04 -16.99 8.45
CA ILE A 456 -11.24 -16.15 8.58
C ILE A 456 -12.39 -16.77 7.76
N PRO A 457 -13.58 -17.04 8.36
CA PRO A 457 -14.76 -17.51 7.63
C PRO A 457 -15.30 -16.49 6.61
N SER A 458 -15.96 -16.97 5.55
CA SER A 458 -16.39 -16.12 4.41
C SER A 458 -17.90 -15.90 4.31
N HIS A 459 -18.69 -16.38 5.26
CA HIS A 459 -20.15 -16.29 5.27
C HIS A 459 -20.59 -15.15 6.20
N TRP A 460 -20.40 -13.92 5.74
CA TRP A 460 -20.81 -12.68 6.41
C TRP A 460 -21.47 -11.66 5.47
N GLU A 461 -21.81 -12.09 4.25
CA GLU A 461 -22.36 -11.19 3.23
C GLU A 461 -23.87 -11.00 3.41
N ASN A 462 -24.22 -9.83 3.98
CA ASN A 462 -25.56 -9.22 4.15
C ASN A 462 -26.52 -9.84 5.19
N PRO A 463 -27.39 -9.00 5.80
CA PRO A 463 -28.61 -9.45 6.46
C PRO A 463 -29.70 -9.85 5.45
N LEU A 464 -30.64 -10.68 5.89
CA LEU A 464 -31.76 -11.19 5.11
C LEU A 464 -32.65 -10.10 4.46
N PRO A 465 -33.09 -10.29 3.20
CA PRO A 465 -34.44 -9.94 2.77
C PRO A 465 -35.45 -10.94 3.38
N PRO A 466 -36.67 -10.51 3.75
CA PRO A 466 -37.69 -11.43 4.26
C PRO A 466 -38.25 -12.34 3.16
N ASP A 467 -38.85 -13.45 3.62
CA ASP A 467 -39.67 -14.42 2.87
C ASP A 467 -39.00 -15.18 1.70
N GLU A 468 -38.72 -16.47 1.92
CA GLU A 468 -39.55 -17.54 1.32
C GLU A 468 -39.28 -18.91 1.95
N ALA A 469 -40.30 -19.77 2.00
CA ALA A 469 -40.23 -21.11 2.60
C ALA A 469 -40.60 -22.23 1.61
N ASN A 470 -40.02 -23.41 1.81
CA ASN A 470 -40.22 -24.68 1.10
C ASN A 470 -39.68 -24.81 -0.34
N SER A 471 -38.69 -25.70 -0.50
CA SER A 471 -38.91 -26.97 -1.23
C SER A 471 -37.81 -27.99 -0.89
N ARG A 472 -37.88 -29.22 -1.44
CA ARG A 472 -37.16 -30.42 -0.94
C ARG A 472 -36.23 -31.03 -1.99
N GLY A 473 -35.03 -31.49 -1.60
CA GLY A 473 -34.13 -32.28 -2.47
C GLY A 473 -32.91 -32.83 -1.71
N CYS A 474 -32.55 -34.11 -1.92
CA CYS A 474 -31.63 -34.84 -1.02
C CYS A 474 -30.13 -34.75 -1.35
N LYS A 475 -29.33 -34.59 -0.29
CA LYS A 475 -27.96 -35.13 -0.05
C LYS A 475 -26.83 -34.89 -1.06
N ALA A 476 -25.89 -34.02 -0.63
CA ALA A 476 -24.49 -34.41 -0.45
C ALA A 476 -23.97 -33.80 0.86
N GLU A 477 -23.25 -34.55 1.70
CA GLU A 477 -22.83 -34.05 3.03
C GLU A 477 -21.60 -33.13 2.96
N LYS A 478 -21.84 -31.86 2.63
CA LYS A 478 -21.04 -30.77 3.23
C LYS A 478 -21.67 -30.42 4.58
N ARG A 479 -20.89 -30.49 5.67
CA ARG A 479 -21.27 -29.88 6.95
C ARG A 479 -21.06 -28.37 6.89
N GLU A 480 -21.96 -27.70 6.18
CA GLU A 480 -22.04 -26.23 6.18
C GLU A 480 -22.48 -25.77 7.58
N LEU A 481 -21.62 -24.95 8.21
CA LEU A 481 -21.92 -24.32 9.49
C LEU A 481 -22.98 -23.24 9.25
N LYS A 482 -24.26 -23.61 9.42
CA LYS A 482 -25.34 -22.63 9.50
C LYS A 482 -25.17 -21.81 10.77
N TRP A 483 -25.08 -20.50 10.59
CA TRP A 483 -25.07 -19.53 11.68
C TRP A 483 -26.51 -19.10 12.01
N ASN A 484 -26.72 -18.46 13.15
CA ASN A 484 -27.99 -17.82 13.47
C ASN A 484 -27.88 -16.32 13.18
N GLU A 485 -28.70 -15.79 12.29
CA GLU A 485 -28.65 -14.38 11.85
C GLU A 485 -29.10 -13.40 12.95
N ASP A 486 -29.81 -13.89 13.99
CA ASP A 486 -30.14 -13.12 15.21
C ASP A 486 -28.95 -12.96 16.19
N ALA A 487 -27.79 -13.59 15.93
CA ALA A 487 -26.65 -13.60 16.86
C ALA A 487 -25.83 -12.29 16.82
N TYR A 488 -26.41 -11.21 17.35
CA TYR A 488 -25.69 -9.96 17.61
C TYR A 488 -24.44 -10.19 18.49
N PRO A 489 -23.28 -9.58 18.17
CA PRO A 489 -22.05 -9.70 18.96
C PRO A 489 -22.04 -8.78 20.21
N GLU A 490 -23.05 -8.97 21.07
CA GLU A 490 -22.74 -9.08 22.50
C GLU A 490 -21.89 -10.34 22.73
N ASP A 491 -21.32 -10.51 23.93
CA ASP A 491 -20.34 -11.55 24.25
C ASP A 491 -20.95 -12.97 24.28
N THR A 492 -21.20 -13.49 23.08
CA THR A 492 -21.82 -14.79 22.85
C THR A 492 -20.78 -15.90 22.84
N GLU A 493 -21.10 -16.99 23.54
CA GLU A 493 -20.33 -18.23 23.57
C GLU A 493 -19.90 -18.73 22.18
N GLU A 494 -20.73 -18.54 21.16
CA GLU A 494 -20.42 -18.93 19.78
C GLU A 494 -19.37 -18.03 19.12
N THR A 495 -19.42 -16.71 19.37
CA THR A 495 -18.39 -15.75 18.92
C THR A 495 -17.03 -16.11 19.48
N LYS A 496 -16.95 -16.38 20.80
CA LYS A 496 -15.72 -16.86 21.45
C LYS A 496 -15.24 -18.19 20.86
N LYS A 497 -16.12 -19.16 20.61
CA LYS A 497 -15.76 -20.46 20.01
C LYS A 497 -15.20 -20.33 18.59
N GLN A 498 -15.78 -19.49 17.74
CA GLN A 498 -15.26 -19.30 16.38
C GLN A 498 -13.91 -18.56 16.38
N LEU A 499 -13.72 -17.56 17.25
CA LEU A 499 -12.43 -16.91 17.43
C LEU A 499 -11.38 -17.88 18.02
N MET A 500 -11.73 -18.72 19.00
CA MET A 500 -10.84 -19.75 19.55
C MET A 500 -10.41 -20.73 18.47
N LYS A 501 -11.34 -21.15 17.60
CA LYS A 501 -11.07 -22.02 16.45
C LYS A 501 -10.18 -21.35 15.40
N PHE A 502 -10.30 -20.03 15.22
CA PHE A 502 -9.39 -19.24 14.38
C PHE A 502 -7.97 -19.18 14.98
N LEU A 503 -7.82 -18.85 16.26
CA LEU A 503 -6.50 -18.76 16.90
C LEU A 503 -5.83 -20.11 17.11
N ASN A 504 -6.58 -21.17 17.42
CA ASN A 504 -6.00 -22.51 17.60
C ASN A 504 -5.39 -23.04 16.29
N LYS A 505 -5.97 -22.71 15.12
CA LYS A 505 -5.35 -22.94 13.80
C LYS A 505 -4.07 -22.13 13.55
N LEU A 506 -3.80 -21.09 14.35
CA LEU A 506 -2.57 -20.28 14.30
C LEU A 506 -1.59 -20.63 15.44
N LYS A 507 -1.99 -21.52 16.36
CA LYS A 507 -1.18 -22.06 17.47
C LYS A 507 -0.81 -23.54 17.29
N SER A 508 -1.40 -24.23 16.31
CA SER A 508 -1.14 -25.65 16.01
C SER A 508 0.26 -25.88 15.43
N ASP A 509 0.97 -26.89 15.93
CA ASP A 509 2.22 -27.39 15.34
C ASP A 509 1.94 -28.10 13.99
N ASP A 510 2.88 -28.01 13.03
CA ASP A 510 2.90 -28.76 11.75
C ASP A 510 3.22 -30.27 11.98
N LYS A 511 2.47 -30.96 12.84
CA LYS A 511 2.72 -32.36 13.23
C LYS A 511 1.55 -33.33 13.02
N ASP A 512 0.34 -32.81 12.79
CA ASP A 512 -0.88 -33.61 12.58
C ASP A 512 -1.47 -33.38 11.16
N GLU A 513 -0.67 -33.56 10.12
CA GLU A 513 -1.13 -33.72 8.71
C GLU A 513 -0.17 -34.61 7.90
#